data_AF-A0A0B2RN20-F1
#
_entry.id   AF-A0A0B2RN20-F1
#
_cell.length_a   1.000
_cell.length_b   1.000
_cell.length_c   1.000
_cell.angle_alpha   90.00
_cell.angle_beta   90.00
_cell.angle_gamma   90.00
#
_symmetry.space_group_name_H-M   'P 1'
#
loop_
_entity.id
_entity.type
_entity.pdbx_description
1 polymer ?
#
loop_
_entity_poly.entity_id
_entity_poly.type
_entity_poly.pdbx_seq_one_letter_code
_entity_poly.pdbx_strand_id
1 'polypeptide(L)'
;MASRKYFSIVIYAFILGAFANTAFSSLSRDYYDYSCPNALSTIRSVVEAAVQKEHRMGASLLRLHFHDCFVNGCDGSILLDPSPTIDSEKSAVPDFQSDKAFKLVDEIKEAVDQACGKPVVSCADILTVAARDSVVALGGPTWEVRLGRRDSTIASRDAANANIPSPFFSLSELISNFKSHGLNEKDLVALSGGHTIGNARCATFRDHIYNDSNINPHFAKELKYICPREGGDSNIAPLDRTAAQFDSAYFRDLVHKKGLLRSDQELFNGGSTDALVKKYSQNTKVFRQDFAKSMIKMGNIKPLTGNRGEIRLNCRRVN
;
A
#
# COMPACT_ATOMS: atom_id res chain seq x y z
N MET A 1 0.41 65.66 -17.10
CA MET A 1 -0.72 64.75 -16.76
C MET A 1 -0.71 63.39 -17.48
N ALA A 2 0.17 63.14 -18.46
CA ALA A 2 0.22 61.84 -19.17
C ALA A 2 0.95 60.71 -18.40
N SER A 3 1.98 61.02 -17.61
CA SER A 3 2.82 60.01 -16.92
C SER A 3 2.10 59.20 -15.83
N ARG A 4 1.12 59.78 -15.11
CA ARG A 4 0.35 59.07 -14.07
C ARG A 4 -0.61 58.01 -14.61
N LYS A 5 -1.08 58.16 -15.86
CA LYS A 5 -2.03 57.21 -16.48
C LYS A 5 -1.34 55.91 -16.91
N TYR A 6 -0.11 55.98 -17.42
CA TYR A 6 0.66 54.79 -17.80
C TYR A 6 1.12 53.97 -16.59
N PHE A 7 1.44 54.62 -15.47
CA PHE A 7 1.84 53.92 -14.24
C PHE A 7 0.68 53.11 -13.62
N SER A 8 -0.56 53.60 -13.73
CA SER A 8 -1.74 52.87 -13.23
C SER A 8 -2.13 51.68 -14.10
N ILE A 9 -1.89 51.73 -15.42
CA ILE A 9 -2.20 50.63 -16.35
C ILE A 9 -1.22 49.45 -16.17
N VAL A 10 0.06 49.72 -15.90
CA VAL A 10 1.08 48.69 -15.65
C VAL A 10 0.81 47.96 -14.32
N ILE A 11 0.32 48.65 -13.29
CA ILE A 11 -0.04 48.04 -12.01
C ILE A 11 -1.27 47.13 -12.14
N TYR A 12 -2.28 47.52 -12.91
CA TYR A 12 -3.45 46.65 -13.17
C TYR A 12 -3.09 45.41 -14.00
N ALA A 13 -2.18 45.52 -14.98
CA ALA A 13 -1.69 44.37 -15.74
C ALA A 13 -0.87 43.38 -14.87
N PHE A 14 -0.09 43.88 -13.90
CA PHE A 14 0.64 43.04 -12.95
C PHE A 14 -0.28 42.37 -11.92
N ILE A 15 -1.36 43.03 -11.49
CA ILE A 15 -2.33 42.45 -10.55
C ILE A 15 -3.23 41.41 -11.26
N LEU A 16 -3.55 41.58 -12.55
CA LEU A 16 -4.26 40.55 -13.34
C LEU A 16 -3.39 39.36 -13.76
N GLY A 17 -2.06 39.52 -13.81
CA GLY A 17 -1.10 38.42 -14.08
C GLY A 17 -0.78 37.54 -12.86
N ALA A 18 -1.18 37.94 -11.65
CA ALA A 18 -0.84 37.25 -10.41
C ALA A 18 -1.90 36.22 -9.94
N PHE A 19 -3.01 36.06 -10.66
CA PHE A 19 -4.12 35.16 -10.27
C PHE A 19 -4.24 33.87 -11.09
N ALA A 20 -3.19 33.46 -11.80
CA ALA A 20 -3.17 32.20 -12.54
C ALA A 20 -1.90 31.40 -12.28
N ASN A 21 -1.70 30.96 -11.03
CA ASN A 21 -0.85 29.81 -10.68
C ASN A 21 -1.18 29.31 -9.26
N THR A 22 -2.46 29.13 -8.94
CA THR A 22 -2.80 28.13 -7.92
C THR A 22 -2.69 26.77 -8.61
N ALA A 23 -1.49 26.20 -8.63
CA ALA A 23 -1.34 24.79 -8.94
C ALA A 23 -2.23 24.04 -7.94
N PHE A 24 -3.34 23.48 -8.40
CA PHE A 24 -4.19 22.62 -7.58
C PHE A 24 -3.33 21.40 -7.18
N SER A 25 -2.74 21.47 -5.99
CA SER A 25 -1.67 20.57 -5.54
C SER A 25 -2.12 19.49 -4.57
N SER A 26 -3.43 19.43 -4.29
CA SER A 26 -4.03 18.44 -3.40
C SER A 26 -4.62 17.27 -4.17
N LEU A 27 -4.41 16.05 -3.66
CA LEU A 27 -5.07 14.86 -4.18
C LEU A 27 -6.60 15.00 -4.11
N SER A 28 -7.32 14.56 -5.14
CA SER A 28 -8.78 14.65 -5.24
C SER A 28 -9.41 13.35 -5.72
N ARG A 29 -10.70 13.15 -5.42
CA ARG A 29 -11.44 11.94 -5.81
C ARG A 29 -11.79 11.91 -7.31
N ASP A 30 -11.95 13.10 -7.89
CA ASP A 30 -12.41 13.36 -9.25
C ASP A 30 -11.26 13.76 -10.21
N TYR A 31 -10.01 13.51 -9.83
CA TYR A 31 -8.82 13.98 -10.56
C TYR A 31 -8.81 13.54 -12.04
N TYR A 32 -9.34 12.36 -12.34
CA TYR A 32 -9.38 11.79 -13.70
C TYR A 32 -10.75 11.91 -14.38
N ASP A 33 -11.78 12.48 -13.73
CA ASP A 33 -13.17 12.46 -14.23
C ASP A 33 -13.31 13.14 -15.60
N TYR A 34 -12.49 14.16 -15.88
CA TYR A 34 -12.46 14.84 -17.18
C TYR A 34 -11.38 14.31 -18.11
N SER A 35 -10.19 14.02 -17.59
CA SER A 35 -9.01 13.68 -18.40
C SER A 35 -9.00 12.23 -18.87
N CYS A 36 -9.59 11.32 -18.09
CA CYS A 36 -9.88 9.94 -18.46
C CYS A 36 -11.02 9.35 -17.62
N PRO A 37 -12.29 9.58 -18.00
CA PRO A 37 -13.46 9.12 -17.26
C PRO A 37 -13.50 7.59 -17.03
N ASN A 38 -12.88 6.82 -17.94
CA ASN A 38 -12.88 5.36 -17.88
C ASN A 38 -11.73 4.77 -17.03
N ALA A 39 -10.80 5.60 -16.52
CA ALA A 39 -9.61 5.12 -15.83
C ALA A 39 -9.93 4.14 -14.69
N LEU A 40 -10.77 4.55 -13.75
CA LEU A 40 -11.07 3.75 -12.56
C LEU A 40 -11.86 2.48 -12.89
N SER A 41 -12.80 2.55 -13.83
CA SER A 41 -13.54 1.36 -14.26
C SER A 41 -12.64 0.34 -14.95
N THR A 42 -11.66 0.81 -15.74
CA THR A 42 -10.68 -0.06 -16.40
C THR A 42 -9.78 -0.75 -15.39
N ILE A 43 -9.21 -0.02 -14.43
CA ILE A 43 -8.39 -0.59 -13.35
C ILE A 43 -9.19 -1.66 -12.60
N ARG A 44 -10.42 -1.33 -12.18
CA ARG A 44 -11.29 -2.27 -11.46
C ARG A 44 -11.50 -3.56 -12.23
N SER A 45 -11.79 -3.46 -13.52
CA SER A 45 -12.11 -4.62 -14.36
C SER A 45 -10.92 -5.57 -14.50
N VAL A 46 -9.71 -5.02 -14.70
CA VAL A 46 -8.48 -5.81 -14.79
C VAL A 46 -8.14 -6.46 -13.43
N VAL A 47 -8.27 -5.71 -12.33
CA VAL A 47 -8.02 -6.22 -10.98
C VAL A 47 -9.01 -7.32 -10.60
N GLU A 48 -10.32 -7.12 -10.82
CA GLU A 48 -11.34 -8.12 -10.52
C GLU A 48 -11.11 -9.42 -11.29
N ALA A 49 -10.79 -9.33 -12.59
CA ALA A 49 -10.47 -10.51 -13.40
C ALA A 49 -9.24 -11.27 -12.88
N ALA A 50 -8.18 -10.53 -12.51
CA ALA A 50 -6.97 -11.12 -11.94
C ALA A 50 -7.21 -11.76 -10.56
N VAL A 51 -7.97 -11.11 -9.68
CA VAL A 51 -8.32 -11.63 -8.35
C VAL A 51 -9.21 -12.86 -8.45
N GLN A 52 -10.19 -12.88 -9.36
CA GLN A 52 -11.03 -14.07 -9.61
C GLN A 52 -10.21 -15.27 -10.08
N LYS A 53 -9.14 -15.04 -10.85
CA LYS A 53 -8.24 -16.09 -11.32
C LYS A 53 -7.28 -16.59 -10.23
N GLU A 54 -6.74 -15.68 -9.42
CA GLU A 54 -5.80 -15.98 -8.34
C GLU A 54 -6.07 -15.01 -7.17
N HIS A 55 -6.84 -15.43 -6.16
CA HIS A 55 -7.25 -14.55 -5.04
C HIS A 55 -6.06 -13.90 -4.32
N ARG A 56 -4.92 -14.61 -4.26
CA ARG A 56 -3.65 -14.10 -3.70
C ARG A 56 -3.19 -12.80 -4.37
N MET A 57 -3.55 -12.59 -5.63
CA MET A 57 -3.18 -11.38 -6.37
C MET A 57 -3.69 -10.10 -5.69
N GLY A 58 -4.89 -10.15 -5.11
CA GLY A 58 -5.44 -9.00 -4.40
C GLY A 58 -4.61 -8.63 -3.16
N ALA A 59 -4.14 -9.63 -2.41
CA ALA A 59 -3.22 -9.40 -1.29
C ALA A 59 -1.87 -8.85 -1.77
N SER A 60 -1.35 -9.34 -2.89
CA SER A 60 -0.09 -8.85 -3.47
C SER A 60 -0.18 -7.38 -3.89
N LEU A 61 -1.27 -6.96 -4.55
CA LEU A 61 -1.49 -5.57 -4.95
C LEU A 61 -1.68 -4.64 -3.74
N LEU A 62 -2.43 -5.08 -2.72
CA LEU A 62 -2.56 -4.34 -1.46
C LEU A 62 -1.20 -4.11 -0.80
N ARG A 63 -0.38 -5.16 -0.69
CA ARG A 63 0.98 -5.08 -0.13
C ARG A 63 1.88 -4.16 -0.95
N LEU A 64 1.80 -4.22 -2.28
CA LEU A 64 2.61 -3.40 -3.16
C LEU A 64 2.36 -1.90 -2.94
N HIS A 65 1.11 -1.50 -2.73
CA HIS A 65 0.77 -0.13 -2.37
C HIS A 65 1.27 0.26 -0.97
N PHE A 66 1.19 -0.65 0.01
CA PHE A 66 1.77 -0.41 1.35
C PHE A 66 3.28 -0.17 1.26
N HIS A 67 4.01 -1.01 0.53
CA HIS A 67 5.45 -0.88 0.34
C HIS A 67 5.83 0.42 -0.38
N ASP A 68 5.12 0.77 -1.45
CA ASP A 68 5.29 2.07 -2.13
C ASP A 68 5.19 3.23 -1.14
N CYS A 69 4.07 3.32 -0.41
CA CYS A 69 3.84 4.42 0.51
C CYS A 69 4.83 4.51 1.69
N PHE A 70 5.44 3.40 2.09
CA PHE A 70 6.41 3.35 3.18
C PHE A 70 7.84 3.70 2.71
N VAL A 71 8.09 3.85 1.42
CA VAL A 71 9.40 4.22 0.88
C VAL A 71 9.29 5.54 0.14
N ASN A 72 9.78 6.62 0.76
CA ASN A 72 9.70 8.00 0.24
C ASN A 72 8.30 8.58 -0.01
N GLY A 73 7.24 7.78 0.06
CA GLY A 73 5.85 8.18 -0.12
C GLY A 73 5.20 7.40 -1.25
N CYS A 74 3.90 7.59 -1.46
CA CYS A 74 3.19 6.86 -2.52
C CYS A 74 3.53 7.51 -3.88
N ASP A 75 4.60 7.08 -4.52
CA ASP A 75 5.15 7.70 -5.73
C ASP A 75 5.49 6.68 -6.84
N GLY A 76 5.12 5.42 -6.65
CA GLY A 76 5.39 4.32 -7.56
C GLY A 76 6.87 3.99 -7.73
N SER A 77 7.76 4.46 -6.85
CA SER A 77 9.22 4.18 -6.89
C SER A 77 9.51 2.67 -6.87
N ILE A 78 8.74 1.91 -6.07
CA ILE A 78 8.84 0.44 -5.99
C ILE A 78 8.69 -0.27 -7.34
N LEU A 79 8.04 0.38 -8.32
CA LEU A 79 7.79 -0.21 -9.64
C LEU A 79 9.00 -0.12 -10.56
N LEU A 80 9.98 0.75 -10.27
CA LEU A 80 11.15 0.94 -11.11
C LEU A 80 12.06 -0.29 -11.09
N ASP A 81 12.44 -0.77 -12.26
CA ASP A 81 13.44 -1.81 -12.45
C ASP A 81 14.86 -1.22 -12.35
N PRO A 82 15.87 -2.05 -12.00
CA PRO A 82 17.24 -1.59 -11.86
C PRO A 82 17.79 -1.06 -13.18
N SER A 83 18.56 0.02 -13.10
CA SER A 83 19.27 0.65 -14.22
C SER A 83 20.60 1.25 -13.73
N PRO A 84 21.48 1.74 -14.62
CA PRO A 84 22.72 2.40 -14.19
C PRO A 84 22.52 3.57 -13.21
N THR A 85 21.32 4.17 -13.17
CA THR A 85 20.98 5.31 -12.30
C THR A 85 19.90 4.98 -11.26
N ILE A 86 19.37 3.74 -11.24
CA ILE A 86 18.28 3.32 -10.36
C ILE A 86 18.73 2.09 -9.55
N ASP A 87 18.92 2.27 -8.24
CA ASP A 87 19.02 1.16 -7.28
C ASP A 87 17.61 0.74 -6.86
N SER A 88 17.07 -0.26 -7.57
CA SER A 88 15.67 -0.67 -7.45
C SER A 88 15.32 -1.26 -6.09
N GLU A 89 14.18 -0.83 -5.56
CA GLU A 89 13.58 -1.34 -4.33
C GLU A 89 13.17 -2.81 -4.43
N LYS A 90 12.96 -3.34 -5.65
CA LYS A 90 12.65 -4.77 -5.86
C LYS A 90 13.75 -5.72 -5.39
N SER A 91 14.96 -5.20 -5.23
CA SER A 91 16.12 -5.93 -4.70
C SER A 91 16.29 -5.76 -3.18
N ALA A 92 15.40 -5.04 -2.50
CA ALA A 92 15.37 -4.93 -1.04
C ALA A 92 14.88 -6.23 -0.40
N VAL A 93 15.30 -6.49 0.84
CA VAL A 93 14.92 -7.70 1.59
C VAL A 93 13.40 -7.84 1.71
N PRO A 94 12.63 -6.77 2.02
CA PRO A 94 11.17 -6.86 2.13
C PRO A 94 10.47 -7.15 0.80
N ASP A 95 11.06 -6.79 -0.35
CA ASP A 95 10.40 -6.83 -1.66
C ASP A 95 10.69 -8.07 -2.50
N PHE A 96 11.45 -9.01 -1.94
CA PHE A 96 11.85 -10.22 -2.63
C PHE A 96 10.63 -11.03 -3.11
N GLN A 97 10.40 -11.01 -4.44
CA GLN A 97 9.47 -11.83 -5.23
C GLN A 97 7.98 -11.42 -5.24
N SER A 98 7.68 -10.32 -5.95
CA SER A 98 6.32 -9.92 -6.36
C SER A 98 6.13 -9.85 -7.89
N ASP A 99 6.91 -10.61 -8.67
CA ASP A 99 6.99 -10.50 -10.15
C ASP A 99 5.63 -10.54 -10.84
N LYS A 100 4.73 -11.42 -10.40
CA LYS A 100 3.37 -11.49 -10.96
C LYS A 100 2.55 -10.22 -10.71
N ALA A 101 2.69 -9.60 -9.53
CA ALA A 101 1.98 -8.38 -9.21
C ALA A 101 2.53 -7.19 -10.00
N PHE A 102 3.85 -7.09 -10.16
CA PHE A 102 4.45 -6.08 -11.05
C PHE A 102 3.96 -6.23 -12.48
N LYS A 103 3.90 -7.46 -13.00
CA LYS A 103 3.35 -7.73 -14.34
C LYS A 103 1.89 -7.29 -14.46
N LEU A 104 1.07 -7.55 -13.44
CA LEU A 104 -0.32 -7.10 -13.44
C LEU A 104 -0.43 -5.57 -13.43
N VAL A 105 0.46 -4.86 -12.74
CA VAL A 105 0.52 -3.40 -12.80
C VAL A 105 0.84 -2.91 -14.22
N ASP A 106 1.72 -3.61 -14.94
CA ASP A 106 1.98 -3.31 -16.37
C ASP A 106 0.72 -3.51 -17.23
N GLU A 107 0.02 -4.63 -17.03
CA GLU A 107 -1.24 -4.94 -17.73
C GLU A 107 -2.33 -3.89 -17.45
N ILE A 108 -2.44 -3.43 -16.19
CA ILE A 108 -3.35 -2.34 -15.81
C ILE A 108 -2.94 -1.04 -16.50
N LYS A 109 -1.64 -0.71 -16.50
CA LYS A 109 -1.13 0.52 -17.11
C LYS A 109 -1.43 0.57 -18.60
N GLU A 110 -1.16 -0.52 -19.32
CA GLU A 110 -1.46 -0.63 -20.75
C GLU A 110 -2.96 -0.47 -21.02
N ALA A 111 -3.80 -1.18 -20.28
CA ALA A 111 -5.26 -1.10 -20.45
C ALA A 111 -5.81 0.30 -20.18
N VAL A 112 -5.30 0.98 -19.14
CA VAL A 112 -5.70 2.34 -18.79
C VAL A 112 -5.25 3.32 -19.88
N ASP A 113 -4.00 3.27 -20.31
CA ASP A 113 -3.49 4.18 -21.34
C ASP A 113 -4.25 4.01 -22.66
N GLN A 114 -4.61 2.76 -23.02
CA GLN A 114 -5.48 2.46 -24.16
C GLN A 114 -6.89 3.05 -23.98
N ALA A 115 -7.52 2.85 -22.81
CA ALA A 115 -8.86 3.36 -22.52
C ALA A 115 -8.91 4.90 -22.48
N CYS A 116 -7.81 5.55 -22.10
CA CYS A 116 -7.66 6.99 -22.07
C CYS A 116 -7.21 7.58 -23.42
N GLY A 117 -6.74 6.75 -24.36
CA GLY A 117 -6.11 7.17 -25.62
C GLY A 117 -4.77 7.88 -25.46
N LYS A 118 -4.25 7.97 -24.23
CA LYS A 118 -2.98 8.62 -23.87
C LYS A 118 -2.59 8.30 -22.42
N PRO A 119 -1.29 8.38 -22.09
CA PRO A 119 -0.79 8.19 -20.73
C PRO A 119 -1.12 9.39 -19.84
N VAL A 120 -2.18 9.27 -19.04
CA VAL A 120 -2.62 10.33 -18.10
C VAL A 120 -2.68 9.88 -16.65
N VAL A 121 -2.84 8.58 -16.40
CA VAL A 121 -2.88 8.01 -15.05
C VAL A 121 -1.46 7.60 -14.64
N SER A 122 -1.02 8.07 -13.47
CA SER A 122 0.29 7.72 -12.91
C SER A 122 0.28 6.28 -12.41
N CYS A 123 1.45 5.67 -12.35
CA CYS A 123 1.58 4.33 -11.78
C CYS A 123 1.34 4.32 -10.26
N ALA A 124 1.69 5.41 -9.57
CA ALA A 124 1.35 5.63 -8.16
C ALA A 124 -0.17 5.60 -7.90
N ASP A 125 -0.97 6.24 -8.77
CA ASP A 125 -2.43 6.17 -8.66
C ASP A 125 -2.99 4.81 -9.08
N ILE A 126 -2.39 4.13 -10.06
CA ILE A 126 -2.74 2.73 -10.38
C ILE A 126 -2.58 1.84 -9.15
N LEU A 127 -1.46 1.91 -8.41
CA LEU A 127 -1.27 1.13 -7.18
C LEU A 127 -2.35 1.44 -6.13
N THR A 128 -2.65 2.73 -5.96
CA THR A 128 -3.64 3.19 -4.97
C THR A 128 -5.04 2.64 -5.27
N VAL A 129 -5.45 2.70 -6.54
CA VAL A 129 -6.77 2.19 -6.98
C VAL A 129 -6.80 0.67 -6.95
N ALA A 130 -5.74 0.02 -7.43
CA ALA A 130 -5.64 -1.44 -7.47
C ALA A 130 -5.68 -2.07 -6.07
N ALA A 131 -5.06 -1.43 -5.07
CA ALA A 131 -5.16 -1.87 -3.68
C ALA A 131 -6.59 -1.80 -3.15
N ARG A 132 -7.34 -0.73 -3.47
CA ARG A 132 -8.76 -0.62 -3.07
C ARG A 132 -9.61 -1.68 -3.76
N ASP A 133 -9.50 -1.80 -5.07
CA ASP A 133 -10.29 -2.75 -5.85
C ASP A 133 -9.99 -4.20 -5.46
N SER A 134 -8.74 -4.50 -5.10
CA SER A 134 -8.34 -5.81 -4.56
C SER A 134 -9.05 -6.16 -3.25
N VAL A 135 -9.11 -5.22 -2.31
CA VAL A 135 -9.81 -5.42 -1.03
C VAL A 135 -11.30 -5.61 -1.25
N VAL A 136 -11.91 -4.82 -2.15
CA VAL A 136 -13.34 -4.93 -2.50
C VAL A 136 -13.64 -6.28 -3.16
N ALA A 137 -12.81 -6.70 -4.12
CA ALA A 137 -12.97 -7.98 -4.83
C ALA A 137 -12.89 -9.19 -3.88
N LEU A 138 -12.17 -9.06 -2.77
CA LEU A 138 -12.06 -10.06 -1.71
C LEU A 138 -13.13 -9.89 -0.61
N GLY A 139 -14.16 -9.06 -0.82
CA GLY A 139 -15.30 -8.89 0.09
C GLY A 139 -15.09 -7.88 1.22
N GLY A 140 -14.03 -7.08 1.15
CA GLY A 140 -13.67 -6.05 2.12
C GLY A 140 -14.42 -4.72 1.92
N PRO A 141 -14.03 -3.67 2.68
CA PRO A 141 -14.62 -2.34 2.52
C PRO A 141 -14.14 -1.66 1.24
N THR A 142 -14.97 -0.77 0.72
CA THR A 142 -14.53 0.26 -0.22
C THR A 142 -14.14 1.53 0.53
N TRP A 143 -13.36 2.38 -0.12
CA TRP A 143 -13.10 3.75 0.30
C TRP A 143 -12.90 4.65 -0.91
N GLU A 144 -13.04 5.94 -0.67
CA GLU A 144 -12.81 6.96 -1.68
C GLU A 144 -11.31 7.23 -1.81
N VAL A 145 -10.70 6.61 -2.81
CA VAL A 145 -9.31 6.88 -3.18
C VAL A 145 -9.15 8.35 -3.57
N ARG A 146 -8.12 9.00 -3.04
CA ARG A 146 -7.67 10.32 -3.49
C ARG A 146 -6.61 10.10 -4.55
N LEU A 147 -6.63 10.88 -5.63
CA LEU A 147 -5.87 10.71 -6.87
C LEU A 147 -5.18 12.02 -7.25
N GLY A 148 -4.26 11.95 -8.21
CA GLY A 148 -3.38 13.04 -8.63
C GLY A 148 -1.94 12.89 -8.16
N ARG A 149 -1.54 11.67 -7.77
CA ARG A 149 -0.12 11.37 -7.48
C ARG A 149 0.66 11.37 -8.79
N ARG A 150 1.95 11.63 -8.67
CA ARG A 150 2.91 11.55 -9.77
C ARG A 150 3.99 10.56 -9.44
N ASP A 151 4.61 10.05 -10.50
CA ASP A 151 5.60 9.01 -10.44
C ASP A 151 6.98 9.57 -10.11
N SER A 152 7.70 8.90 -9.21
CA SER A 152 9.08 9.21 -8.90
C SER A 152 10.02 8.90 -10.06
N THR A 153 11.09 9.68 -10.15
CA THR A 153 12.21 9.45 -11.08
C THR A 153 13.39 8.75 -10.42
N ILE A 154 13.24 8.33 -9.16
CA ILE A 154 14.26 7.65 -8.35
C ILE A 154 13.61 6.49 -7.56
N ALA A 155 14.42 5.51 -7.20
CA ALA A 155 14.08 4.47 -6.23
C ALA A 155 15.20 4.37 -5.19
N SER A 156 14.92 3.84 -4.01
CA SER A 156 15.93 3.67 -2.97
C SER A 156 15.79 2.36 -2.21
N ARG A 157 16.57 1.36 -2.62
CA ARG A 157 16.70 0.08 -1.92
C ARG A 157 17.07 0.25 -0.44
N ASP A 158 17.95 1.18 -0.10
CA ASP A 158 18.33 1.44 1.29
C ASP A 158 17.15 2.00 2.10
N ALA A 159 16.37 2.93 1.52
CA ALA A 159 15.17 3.43 2.17
C ALA A 159 14.11 2.31 2.33
N ALA A 160 13.98 1.40 1.36
CA ALA A 160 13.11 0.23 1.50
C ALA A 160 13.52 -0.69 2.65
N ASN A 161 14.82 -1.01 2.75
CA ASN A 161 15.34 -1.83 3.86
C ASN A 161 15.18 -1.14 5.23
N ALA A 162 15.23 0.19 5.29
CA ALA A 162 15.15 0.95 6.53
C ALA A 162 13.70 1.22 6.99
N ASN A 163 12.77 1.44 6.05
CA ASN A 163 11.45 1.98 6.37
C ASN A 163 10.34 0.93 6.36
N ILE A 164 10.48 -0.18 5.64
CA ILE A 164 9.45 -1.23 5.65
C ILE A 164 9.60 -2.07 6.93
N PRO A 165 8.54 -2.22 7.74
CA PRO A 165 8.62 -2.92 9.01
C PRO A 165 8.91 -4.42 8.81
N SER A 166 9.81 -4.94 9.63
CA SER A 166 10.16 -6.36 9.63
C SER A 166 9.07 -7.21 10.32
N PRO A 167 8.82 -8.46 9.87
CA PRO A 167 7.92 -9.38 10.55
C PRO A 167 8.40 -9.77 11.97
N PHE A 168 9.63 -9.43 12.33
CA PHE A 168 10.25 -9.77 13.62
C PHE A 168 10.21 -8.63 14.63
N PHE A 169 9.71 -7.45 14.26
CA PHE A 169 9.63 -6.29 15.15
C PHE A 169 8.75 -6.55 16.37
N SER A 170 9.18 -5.99 17.51
CA SER A 170 8.38 -5.79 18.71
C SER A 170 7.27 -4.77 18.49
N LEU A 171 6.28 -4.73 19.39
CA LEU A 171 5.22 -3.72 19.33
C LEU A 171 5.77 -2.27 19.35
N SER A 172 6.79 -1.98 20.15
CA SER A 172 7.40 -0.64 20.21
C SER A 172 8.07 -0.23 18.90
N GLU A 173 8.72 -1.18 18.21
CA GLU A 173 9.35 -0.93 16.91
C GLU A 173 8.30 -0.69 15.83
N LEU A 174 7.21 -1.47 15.83
CA LEU A 174 6.07 -1.27 14.93
C LEU A 174 5.43 0.11 15.12
N ILE A 175 5.17 0.52 16.37
CA ILE A 175 4.61 1.83 16.69
C ILE A 175 5.55 2.95 16.24
N SER A 176 6.85 2.83 16.52
CA SER A 176 7.85 3.83 16.13
C SER A 176 7.94 3.97 14.61
N ASN A 177 7.96 2.83 13.90
CA ASN A 177 7.99 2.79 12.44
C ASN A 177 6.74 3.45 11.83
N PHE A 178 5.52 3.05 12.22
CA PHE A 178 4.31 3.69 11.68
C PHE A 178 4.24 5.19 12.00
N LYS A 179 4.69 5.59 13.20
CA LYS A 179 4.75 6.99 13.60
C LYS A 179 5.70 7.82 12.74
N SER A 180 6.83 7.27 12.27
CA SER A 180 7.75 7.98 11.38
C SER A 180 7.12 8.31 10.01
N HIS A 181 6.08 7.55 9.63
CA HIS A 181 5.26 7.78 8.44
C HIS A 181 3.98 8.59 8.73
N GLY A 182 3.81 9.11 9.95
CA GLY A 182 2.64 9.90 10.34
C GLY A 182 1.38 9.07 10.61
N LEU A 183 1.53 7.77 10.79
CA LEU A 183 0.45 6.84 11.15
C LEU A 183 0.49 6.54 12.64
N ASN A 184 -0.66 6.57 13.31
CA ASN A 184 -0.72 6.32 14.75
C ASN A 184 -0.93 4.83 15.06
N GLU A 185 -0.96 4.48 16.35
CA GLU A 185 -1.14 3.10 16.80
C GLU A 185 -2.47 2.47 16.32
N LYS A 186 -3.54 3.27 16.19
CA LYS A 186 -4.80 2.78 15.61
C LYS A 186 -4.64 2.45 14.12
N ASP A 187 -3.88 3.26 13.39
CA ASP A 187 -3.56 3.02 11.99
C ASP A 187 -2.70 1.76 11.84
N LEU A 188 -1.71 1.54 12.72
CA LEU A 188 -0.96 0.28 12.80
C LEU A 188 -1.89 -0.92 12.92
N VAL A 189 -2.72 -0.99 13.98
CA VAL A 189 -3.58 -2.16 14.21
C VAL A 189 -4.60 -2.35 13.09
N ALA A 190 -5.16 -1.26 12.54
CA ALA A 190 -6.09 -1.35 11.42
C ALA A 190 -5.39 -1.90 10.16
N LEU A 191 -4.24 -1.34 9.77
CA LEU A 191 -3.53 -1.73 8.55
C LEU A 191 -2.91 -3.12 8.64
N SER A 192 -2.48 -3.57 9.83
CA SER A 192 -2.10 -4.97 10.06
C SER A 192 -3.25 -5.95 9.77
N GLY A 193 -4.50 -5.49 9.87
CA GLY A 193 -5.67 -6.25 9.41
C GLY A 193 -5.65 -6.61 7.93
N GLY A 194 -4.78 -6.01 7.11
CA GLY A 194 -4.52 -6.44 5.74
C GLY A 194 -4.00 -7.88 5.64
N HIS A 195 -3.40 -8.41 6.72
CA HIS A 195 -2.99 -9.81 6.82
C HIS A 195 -4.16 -10.81 6.95
N THR A 196 -5.42 -10.35 6.93
CA THR A 196 -6.58 -11.25 6.77
C THR A 196 -6.61 -11.97 5.41
N ILE A 197 -5.86 -11.46 4.42
CA ILE A 197 -5.71 -12.07 3.09
C ILE A 197 -4.25 -12.35 2.77
N GLY A 198 -4.00 -13.31 1.89
CA GLY A 198 -2.66 -13.62 1.38
C GLY A 198 -1.90 -14.65 2.21
N ASN A 199 -0.58 -14.74 1.94
CA ASN A 199 0.29 -15.78 2.48
C ASN A 199 1.65 -15.20 2.85
N ALA A 200 2.33 -15.83 3.80
CA ALA A 200 3.71 -15.54 4.16
C ALA A 200 4.61 -16.75 3.91
N ARG A 201 5.92 -16.49 3.80
CA ARG A 201 6.94 -17.53 3.62
C ARG A 201 7.43 -18.04 4.96
N CYS A 202 7.79 -19.31 5.02
CA CYS A 202 8.38 -19.96 6.18
C CYS A 202 9.50 -19.14 6.82
N ALA A 203 10.40 -18.57 6.00
CA ALA A 203 11.48 -17.71 6.48
C ALA A 203 11.01 -16.52 7.36
N THR A 204 9.80 -16.02 7.16
CA THR A 204 9.26 -14.85 7.88
C THR A 204 8.58 -15.19 9.21
N PHE A 205 8.28 -16.46 9.48
CA PHE A 205 7.60 -16.89 10.72
C PHE A 205 8.27 -18.05 11.44
N ARG A 206 9.34 -18.65 10.88
CA ARG A 206 10.04 -19.79 11.47
C ARG A 206 10.44 -19.53 12.93
N ASP A 207 11.07 -18.38 13.18
CA ASP A 207 11.53 -18.07 14.54
C ASP A 207 10.36 -17.95 15.51
N HIS A 208 9.22 -17.41 15.07
CA HIS A 208 8.03 -17.30 15.89
C HIS A 208 7.49 -18.69 16.30
N ILE A 209 7.33 -19.60 15.35
CA ILE A 209 6.75 -20.93 15.64
C ILE A 209 7.68 -21.84 16.44
N TYR A 210 8.99 -21.64 16.38
CA TYR A 210 9.98 -22.48 17.08
C TYR A 210 10.42 -21.91 18.43
N ASN A 211 10.53 -20.59 18.58
CA ASN A 211 11.24 -19.98 19.71
C ASN A 211 10.35 -19.12 20.62
N ASP A 212 9.16 -18.70 20.16
CA ASP A 212 8.31 -17.82 20.95
C ASP A 212 7.28 -18.59 21.80
N SER A 213 6.90 -18.00 22.94
CA SER A 213 5.92 -18.55 23.89
C SER A 213 4.52 -17.96 23.75
N ASN A 214 4.38 -16.88 22.96
CA ASN A 214 3.12 -16.18 22.72
C ASN A 214 2.29 -16.75 21.55
N ILE A 215 2.63 -17.96 21.07
CA ILE A 215 1.88 -18.68 20.03
C ILE A 215 1.10 -19.87 20.62
N ASN A 216 -0.05 -20.18 20.05
CA ASN A 216 -0.84 -21.37 20.39
C ASN A 216 -0.03 -22.64 20.04
N PRO A 217 0.24 -23.55 20.99
CA PRO A 217 1.11 -24.71 20.75
C PRO A 217 0.60 -25.67 19.67
N HIS A 218 -0.72 -25.81 19.53
CA HIS A 218 -1.31 -26.66 18.49
C HIS A 218 -1.11 -26.03 17.11
N PHE A 219 -1.40 -24.74 16.98
CA PHE A 219 -1.18 -23.99 15.74
C PHE A 219 0.30 -23.98 15.34
N ALA A 220 1.22 -23.75 16.29
CA ALA A 220 2.65 -23.83 16.04
C ALA A 220 3.07 -25.24 15.55
N LYS A 221 2.49 -26.30 16.11
CA LYS A 221 2.74 -27.67 15.66
C LYS A 221 2.26 -27.91 14.22
N GLU A 222 1.08 -27.40 13.85
CA GLU A 222 0.57 -27.46 12.47
C GLU A 222 1.52 -26.75 11.49
N LEU A 223 1.96 -25.53 11.83
CA LEU A 223 2.87 -24.75 10.99
C LEU A 223 4.24 -25.41 10.81
N LYS A 224 4.74 -26.16 11.80
CA LYS A 224 6.03 -26.89 11.73
C LYS A 224 6.04 -27.99 10.67
N TYR A 225 4.88 -28.52 10.25
CA TYR A 225 4.81 -29.44 9.12
C TYR A 225 5.03 -28.73 7.77
N ILE A 226 4.63 -27.46 7.67
CA ILE A 226 4.82 -26.63 6.47
C ILE A 226 6.21 -25.99 6.48
N CYS A 227 6.72 -25.63 7.66
CA CYS A 227 7.94 -24.87 7.86
C CYS A 227 8.90 -25.63 8.77
N PRO A 228 9.76 -26.50 8.19
CA PRO A 228 10.79 -27.22 8.93
C PRO A 228 11.78 -26.27 9.63
N ARG A 229 12.48 -26.80 10.64
CA ARG A 229 13.46 -26.04 11.42
C ARG A 229 14.63 -25.56 10.56
N GLU A 230 14.98 -26.34 9.53
CA GLU A 230 16.03 -26.03 8.57
C GLU A 230 15.51 -26.31 7.15
N GLY A 231 15.83 -25.42 6.20
CA GLY A 231 15.32 -25.48 4.84
C GLY A 231 13.85 -25.08 4.69
N GLY A 232 13.32 -25.24 3.48
CA GLY A 232 11.92 -24.94 3.16
C GLY A 232 11.55 -23.45 3.26
N ASP A 233 12.52 -22.52 3.17
CA ASP A 233 12.32 -21.07 3.34
C ASP A 233 11.21 -20.49 2.46
N SER A 234 11.04 -21.05 1.25
CA SER A 234 10.04 -20.61 0.27
C SER A 234 8.65 -21.23 0.47
N ASN A 235 8.50 -22.21 1.37
CA ASN A 235 7.19 -22.79 1.69
C ASN A 235 6.27 -21.69 2.19
N ILE A 236 5.02 -21.72 1.74
CA ILE A 236 4.03 -20.68 2.05
C ILE A 236 2.98 -21.22 3.02
N ALA A 237 2.56 -20.37 3.94
CA ALA A 237 1.41 -20.58 4.81
C ALA A 237 0.45 -19.39 4.71
N PRO A 238 -0.87 -19.61 4.84
CA PRO A 238 -1.84 -18.52 4.83
C PRO A 238 -1.66 -17.64 6.07
N LEU A 239 -1.74 -16.31 5.89
CA LEU A 239 -1.65 -15.34 7.01
C LEU A 239 -2.86 -15.44 7.97
N ASP A 240 -3.98 -15.94 7.46
CA ASP A 240 -5.27 -16.10 8.14
C ASP A 240 -5.96 -17.36 7.60
N ARG A 241 -6.73 -18.06 8.44
CA ARG A 241 -7.56 -19.21 8.03
C ARG A 241 -8.53 -18.90 6.88
N THR A 242 -8.93 -17.64 6.70
CA THR A 242 -9.77 -17.17 5.58
C THR A 242 -8.98 -16.31 4.58
N ALA A 243 -7.71 -16.65 4.31
CA ALA A 243 -6.76 -15.89 3.45
C ALA A 243 -7.22 -15.47 2.03
N ALA A 244 -8.39 -15.92 1.58
CA ALA A 244 -9.03 -15.57 0.32
C ALA A 244 -10.26 -14.64 0.49
N GLN A 245 -10.53 -14.14 1.70
CA GLN A 245 -11.63 -13.24 2.05
C GLN A 245 -11.17 -12.16 3.02
N PHE A 246 -11.55 -10.91 2.76
CA PHE A 246 -11.21 -9.79 3.63
C PHE A 246 -12.24 -9.64 4.76
N ASP A 247 -11.89 -10.13 5.95
CA ASP A 247 -12.77 -10.13 7.11
C ASP A 247 -12.02 -9.82 8.43
N SER A 248 -12.60 -10.17 9.57
CA SER A 248 -12.00 -9.95 10.90
C SER A 248 -11.43 -11.22 11.52
N ALA A 249 -11.21 -12.29 10.74
CA ALA A 249 -10.65 -13.55 11.24
C ALA A 249 -9.23 -13.35 11.76
N TYR A 250 -8.41 -12.56 11.08
CA TYR A 250 -7.11 -12.09 11.56
C TYR A 250 -7.13 -11.69 13.05
N PHE A 251 -8.00 -10.75 13.44
CA PHE A 251 -8.06 -10.30 14.84
C PHE A 251 -8.60 -11.37 15.79
N ARG A 252 -9.51 -12.24 15.33
CA ARG A 252 -9.96 -13.38 16.13
C ARG A 252 -8.82 -14.36 16.35
N ASP A 253 -7.97 -14.58 15.36
CA ASP A 253 -6.82 -15.48 15.46
C ASP A 253 -5.78 -14.92 16.44
N LEU A 254 -5.50 -13.61 16.43
CA LEU A 254 -4.61 -12.98 17.42
C LEU A 254 -5.07 -13.20 18.87
N VAL A 255 -6.38 -13.05 19.13
CA VAL A 255 -6.99 -13.29 20.45
C VAL A 255 -6.78 -14.73 20.93
N HIS A 256 -6.68 -15.69 20.01
CA HIS A 256 -6.43 -17.11 20.30
C HIS A 256 -4.95 -17.50 20.19
N LYS A 257 -4.04 -16.52 20.10
CA LYS A 257 -2.59 -16.72 19.89
C LYS A 257 -2.25 -17.43 18.58
N LYS A 258 -2.99 -17.13 17.52
CA LYS A 258 -2.83 -17.71 16.18
C LYS A 258 -2.37 -16.70 15.13
N GLY A 259 -1.71 -15.61 15.53
CA GLY A 259 -0.99 -14.76 14.59
C GLY A 259 0.14 -15.55 13.91
N LEU A 260 0.29 -15.42 12.60
CA LEU A 260 1.33 -16.15 11.86
C LEU A 260 2.71 -15.53 12.09
N LEU A 261 2.83 -14.21 11.93
CA LEU A 261 4.08 -13.49 12.11
C LEU A 261 4.24 -13.09 13.58
N ARG A 262 5.49 -12.92 14.04
CA ARG A 262 5.75 -12.35 15.37
C ARG A 262 5.11 -10.96 15.48
N SER A 263 5.31 -10.10 14.48
CA SER A 263 4.73 -8.76 14.43
C SER A 263 3.20 -8.75 14.52
N ASP A 264 2.52 -9.81 14.06
CA ASP A 264 1.07 -9.95 14.21
C ASP A 264 0.71 -10.21 15.67
N GLN A 265 1.37 -11.19 16.28
CA GLN A 265 1.05 -11.60 17.64
C GLN A 265 1.46 -10.55 18.69
N GLU A 266 2.44 -9.71 18.38
CA GLU A 266 2.82 -8.54 19.19
C GLU A 266 1.70 -7.50 19.33
N LEU A 267 0.74 -7.45 18.40
CA LEU A 267 -0.44 -6.58 18.55
C LEU A 267 -1.40 -7.05 19.65
N PHE A 268 -1.28 -8.31 20.09
CA PHE A 268 -2.09 -8.90 21.15
C PHE A 268 -1.22 -9.71 22.11
N ASN A 269 -0.43 -9.01 22.92
CA ASN A 269 0.55 -9.61 23.82
C ASN A 269 0.60 -8.90 25.19
N GLY A 270 -0.53 -8.38 25.67
CA GLY A 270 -0.62 -7.63 26.92
C GLY A 270 -0.21 -6.16 26.80
N GLY A 271 -0.28 -5.61 25.58
CA GLY A 271 0.17 -4.24 25.26
C GLY A 271 -0.97 -3.23 25.11
N SER A 272 -0.62 -2.02 24.67
CA SER A 272 -1.56 -0.92 24.45
C SER A 272 -2.57 -1.18 23.33
N THR A 273 -2.23 -2.07 22.39
CA THR A 273 -3.06 -2.43 21.22
C THR A 273 -4.15 -3.48 21.53
N ASP A 274 -4.05 -4.20 22.66
CA ASP A 274 -4.92 -5.35 22.97
C ASP A 274 -6.42 -5.01 22.94
N ALA A 275 -6.79 -3.86 23.49
CA ALA A 275 -8.19 -3.41 23.52
C ALA A 275 -8.76 -3.17 22.11
N LEU A 276 -7.92 -2.67 21.19
CA LEU A 276 -8.33 -2.41 19.82
C LEU A 276 -8.44 -3.72 19.01
N VAL A 277 -7.50 -4.66 19.20
CA VAL A 277 -7.59 -6.00 18.60
C VAL A 277 -8.86 -6.72 19.04
N LYS A 278 -9.18 -6.71 20.34
CA LYS A 278 -10.45 -7.28 20.86
C LYS A 278 -11.67 -6.62 20.24
N LYS A 279 -11.64 -5.29 20.05
CA LYS A 279 -12.74 -4.55 19.42
C LYS A 279 -12.95 -4.99 17.97
N TYR A 280 -11.88 -5.12 17.19
CA TYR A 280 -11.97 -5.54 15.79
C TYR A 280 -12.37 -7.01 15.63
N SER A 281 -11.93 -7.89 16.54
CA SER A 281 -12.30 -9.31 16.52
C SER A 281 -13.80 -9.54 16.76
N GLN A 282 -14.44 -8.65 17.53
CA GLN A 282 -15.87 -8.70 17.87
C GLN A 282 -16.75 -7.87 16.92
N ASN A 283 -16.17 -6.91 16.19
CA ASN A 283 -16.93 -5.97 15.38
C ASN A 283 -16.25 -5.68 14.03
N THR A 284 -16.57 -6.52 13.04
CA THR A 284 -16.10 -6.39 11.66
C THR A 284 -16.43 -5.03 11.04
N LYS A 285 -17.58 -4.42 11.39
CA LYS A 285 -17.97 -3.12 10.83
C LYS A 285 -17.01 -2.01 11.27
N VAL A 286 -16.62 -2.00 12.55
CA VAL A 286 -15.66 -1.01 13.07
C VAL A 286 -14.29 -1.22 12.41
N PHE A 287 -13.81 -2.46 12.34
CA PHE A 287 -12.56 -2.77 11.63
C PHE A 287 -12.57 -2.23 10.20
N ARG A 288 -13.60 -2.57 9.43
CA ARG A 288 -13.74 -2.15 8.03
C ARG A 288 -13.72 -0.62 7.86
N GLN A 289 -14.38 0.10 8.75
CA GLN A 289 -14.40 1.57 8.73
C GLN A 289 -13.03 2.18 9.05
N ASP A 290 -12.34 1.61 10.04
CA ASP A 290 -11.04 2.11 10.46
C ASP A 290 -9.95 1.73 9.44
N PHE A 291 -10.00 0.53 8.85
CA PHE A 291 -9.15 0.13 7.74
C PHE A 291 -9.26 1.09 6.55
N ALA A 292 -10.49 1.40 6.11
CA ALA A 292 -10.73 2.37 5.04
C ALA A 292 -10.11 3.75 5.34
N LYS A 293 -10.26 4.25 6.57
CA LYS A 293 -9.67 5.53 6.99
C LYS A 293 -8.14 5.48 7.01
N SER A 294 -7.56 4.40 7.52
CA SER A 294 -6.10 4.24 7.59
C SER A 294 -5.48 4.03 6.21
N MET A 295 -6.16 3.35 5.28
CA MET A 295 -5.74 3.26 3.87
C MET A 295 -5.72 4.63 3.19
N ILE A 296 -6.71 5.49 3.44
CA ILE A 296 -6.69 6.88 2.93
C ILE A 296 -5.51 7.65 3.51
N LYS A 297 -5.22 7.53 4.81
CA LYS A 297 -4.07 8.20 5.43
C LYS A 297 -2.74 7.71 4.86
N MET A 298 -2.57 6.40 4.75
CA MET A 298 -1.39 5.77 4.16
C MET A 298 -1.18 6.24 2.71
N GLY A 299 -2.25 6.26 1.90
CA GLY A 299 -2.20 6.78 0.54
C GLY A 299 -1.81 8.27 0.46
N ASN A 300 -1.91 9.05 1.53
CA ASN A 300 -1.54 10.46 1.55
C ASN A 300 -0.11 10.70 2.06
N ILE A 301 0.70 9.66 2.25
CA ILE A 301 2.09 9.81 2.67
C ILE A 301 2.90 10.42 1.52
N LYS A 302 3.38 11.66 1.74
CA LYS A 302 4.35 12.40 0.91
C LYS A 302 4.15 12.28 -0.62
N PRO A 303 2.94 12.49 -1.17
CA PRO A 303 2.73 12.33 -2.60
C PRO A 303 3.47 13.38 -3.41
N LEU A 304 4.00 12.97 -4.56
CA LEU A 304 4.41 13.90 -5.60
C LEU A 304 3.16 14.44 -6.32
N THR A 305 3.05 15.76 -6.44
CA THR A 305 1.89 16.43 -7.05
C THR A 305 2.32 17.65 -7.86
N GLY A 306 1.45 18.14 -8.74
CA GLY A 306 1.71 19.30 -9.60
C GLY A 306 2.80 18.99 -10.62
N ASN A 307 3.92 19.73 -10.56
CA ASN A 307 5.06 19.55 -11.48
C ASN A 307 6.19 18.68 -10.89
N ARG A 308 5.97 18.03 -9.74
CA ARG A 308 6.96 17.14 -9.10
C ARG A 308 6.75 15.71 -9.59
N GLY A 309 7.82 15.06 -10.06
CA GLY A 309 7.72 13.74 -10.68
C GLY A 309 7.07 13.79 -12.07
N GLU A 310 6.71 12.63 -12.61
CA GLU A 310 6.20 12.46 -13.97
C GLU A 310 4.91 11.64 -14.03
N ILE A 311 4.37 11.48 -15.24
CA ILE A 311 3.40 10.40 -15.54
C ILE A 311 4.17 9.41 -16.39
N ARG A 312 4.53 8.27 -15.82
CA ARG A 312 5.32 7.27 -16.55
C ARG A 312 4.49 6.66 -17.68
N LEU A 313 5.14 6.45 -18.82
CA LEU A 313 4.62 5.67 -19.95
C LEU A 313 4.68 4.17 -19.67
N ASN A 314 5.69 3.75 -18.91
CA ASN A 314 5.90 2.37 -18.48
C ASN A 314 6.30 2.41 -17.00
N CYS A 315 5.56 1.73 -16.15
CA CYS A 315 5.78 1.79 -14.70
C CYS A 315 7.15 1.28 -14.25
N ARG A 316 7.88 0.56 -15.10
CA ARG A 316 9.20 -0.01 -14.77
C ARG A 316 10.36 0.93 -14.99
N ARG A 317 10.18 2.07 -15.63
CA ARG A 317 11.28 2.98 -15.95
C ARG A 317 10.82 4.44 -15.97
N VAL A 318 11.78 5.32 -15.74
CA VAL A 318 11.62 6.75 -16.00
C VAL A 318 11.43 6.98 -17.51
N ASN A 319 10.68 8.02 -17.89
CA ASN A 319 10.42 8.37 -19.29
C ASN A 319 11.67 8.75 -20.09
#